data_AF-A0A7X0SSK0-F1
#
_entry.id   AF-A0A7X0SSK0-F1
#
_cell.length_a   1.000
_cell.length_b   1.000
_cell.length_c   1.000
_cell.angle_alpha   90.00
_cell.angle_beta   90.00
_cell.angle_gamma   90.00
#
_symmetry.space_group_name_H-M   'P 1'
#
loop_
_entity.id
_entity.type
_entity.pdbx_description
1 polymer ?
#
loop_
_entity_poly.entity_id
_entity_poly.type
_entity_poly.pdbx_seq_one_letter_code
_entity_poly.pdbx_strand_id
1 'polypeptide(L)' 'MISARSLSDKASLLRPLKDEHLLEVYREAKRMNLSAEFIELLEDAIELRQLEHPLKA' A
#
# COMPACT_ATOMS: atom_id res chain seq x y z
N MET A 1 4.81 -13.19 -26.39
CA MET A 1 3.63 -13.11 -25.50
C MET A 1 4.04 -12.36 -24.24
N ILE A 2 3.80 -11.06 -24.20
CA ILE A 2 4.13 -10.21 -23.06
C ILE A 2 2.96 -10.35 -22.09
N SER A 3 3.19 -10.98 -20.94
CA SER A 3 2.17 -11.32 -19.96
C SER A 3 1.35 -10.09 -19.55
N ALA A 4 0.08 -10.05 -19.97
CA ALA A 4 -0.91 -9.03 -19.57
C ALA A 4 -1.07 -8.91 -18.04
N ARG A 5 -0.56 -9.89 -17.27
CA ARG A 5 -0.50 -9.86 -15.79
C ARG A 5 0.45 -8.78 -15.24
N SER A 6 1.56 -8.46 -15.93
CA SER A 6 2.54 -7.48 -15.43
C SER A 6 2.10 -6.02 -15.62
N LEU A 7 1.30 -5.73 -16.64
CA LEU A 7 0.77 -4.37 -16.87
C LEU A 7 -0.37 -4.03 -15.90
N SER A 8 -1.16 -5.02 -15.49
CA SER A 8 -2.25 -4.84 -14.51
C SER A 8 -1.72 -4.44 -13.14
N ASP A 9 -0.54 -4.93 -12.76
CA ASP A 9 0.15 -4.61 -11.51
C ASP A 9 0.55 -3.13 -11.44
N LYS A 10 1.16 -2.63 -12.51
CA LYS A 10 1.54 -1.21 -12.62
C LYS A 10 0.35 -0.28 -12.86
N ALA A 11 -0.71 -0.76 -13.52
CA ALA A 11 -1.94 0.01 -13.70
C ALA A 11 -2.73 0.16 -12.39
N SER A 12 -2.55 -0.74 -11.41
CA SER A 12 -3.09 -0.56 -10.05
C SER A 12 -2.34 0.54 -9.27
N LEU A 13 -1.05 0.76 -9.53
CA LEU A 13 -0.27 1.87 -8.95
C LEU A 13 -0.79 3.25 -9.39
N LEU A 14 -1.44 3.34 -10.55
CA LEU A 14 -1.94 4.59 -11.13
C LEU A 14 -3.43 4.83 -10.85
N ARG A 15 -4.14 3.88 -10.23
CA ARG A 15 -5.48 4.15 -9.71
C ARG A 15 -5.31 5.00 -8.46
N PRO A 16 -6.20 5.98 -8.19
CA PRO A 16 -6.20 6.67 -6.90
C PRO A 16 -6.20 5.58 -5.82
N LEU A 17 -5.15 5.55 -5.00
CA LEU A 17 -4.98 4.54 -3.95
C LEU A 17 -6.28 4.48 -3.16
N LYS A 18 -7.05 3.42 -3.39
CA LYS A 18 -8.20 3.11 -2.57
C LYS A 18 -7.67 2.67 -1.22
N ASP A 19 -8.40 3.00 -0.18
CA ASP A 19 -8.01 2.80 1.20
C ASP A 19 -7.64 1.33 1.50
N GLU A 20 -8.36 0.40 0.88
CA GLU A 20 -8.08 -1.04 0.92
C GLU A 20 -6.69 -1.40 0.38
N HIS A 21 -6.26 -0.80 -0.73
CA HIS A 21 -4.97 -1.09 -1.35
C HIS A 21 -3.81 -0.48 -0.54
N LEU A 22 -4.00 0.71 0.03
CA LEU A 22 -2.99 1.34 0.89
C LEU A 22 -2.68 0.49 2.13
N LEU A 23 -3.72 -0.09 2.75
CA LEU A 23 -3.58 -1.02 3.88
C LEU A 23 -2.93 -2.34 3.48
N GLU A 24 -3.25 -2.87 2.30
CA GLU A 24 -2.63 -4.09 1.76
C GLU A 24 -1.12 -3.89 1.53
N VAL A 25 -0.74 -2.81 0.87
CA VAL A 25 0.67 -2.46 0.61
C VAL A 25 1.43 -2.23 1.91
N TYR A 26 0.84 -1.57 2.91
CA TYR A 26 1.45 -1.39 4.23
C TYR A 26 1.72 -2.72 4.95
N ARG A 27 0.73 -3.62 4.95
CA ARG A 27 0.89 -4.96 5.55
C ARG A 27 1.96 -5.78 4.85
N GLU A 28 2.00 -5.72 3.53
CA GLU A 28 2.99 -6.44 2.73
C GLU A 28 4.38 -5.85 2.91
N ALA A 29 4.51 -4.52 2.92
CA ALA A 29 5.77 -3.82 3.19
C ALA A 29 6.36 -4.20 4.55
N LYS A 30 5.52 -4.29 5.59
CA LYS A 30 5.93 -4.78 6.91
C LYS A 30 6.33 -6.25 6.90
N ARG A 31 5.59 -7.12 6.20
CA ARG A 31 5.95 -8.55 6.09
C ARG A 31 7.27 -8.77 5.36
N MET A 32 7.52 -8.00 4.31
CA MET A 32 8.72 -8.09 3.49
C MET A 32 9.93 -7.37 4.11
N ASN A 33 9.76 -6.71 5.27
CA ASN A 33 10.79 -5.88 5.90
C ASN A 33 11.40 -4.88 4.90
N LEU A 34 10.53 -4.18 4.16
CA LEU A 34 10.96 -3.10 3.28
C LEU A 34 11.56 -1.94 4.08
N SER A 35 12.16 -0.98 3.37
CA SER A 35 12.77 0.20 3.96
C SER A 35 11.84 0.88 4.96
N ALA A 36 12.39 1.29 6.11
CA ALA A 36 11.67 2.06 7.11
C ALA A 36 11.06 3.34 6.51
N GLU A 37 11.82 4.04 5.67
CA GLU A 37 11.36 5.25 4.97
C GLU A 37 10.11 4.97 4.12
N PHE A 38 10.03 3.80 3.48
CA PHE A 38 8.86 3.43 2.70
C PHE A 38 7.64 3.12 3.57
N ILE A 39 7.87 2.48 4.73
CA ILE A 39 6.81 2.19 5.70
C ILE A 39 6.27 3.49 6.31
N GLU A 40 7.14 4.44 6.66
CA GLU A 40 6.77 5.76 7.18
C GLU A 40 5.90 6.54 6.19
N LEU A 41 6.26 6.53 4.90
CA LEU A 41 5.44 7.17 3.85
C LEU A 41 4.03 6.55 3.73
N LEU A 42 3.89 5.25 4.00
CA LEU A 42 2.60 4.58 4.03
C LEU A 42 1.81 4.94 5.29
N GLU A 43 2.47 5.04 6.44
CA GLU A 43 1.86 5.46 7.71
C GLU A 43 1.32 6.88 7.60
N ASP A 44 2.11 7.83 7.09
CA ASP A 44 1.68 9.21 6.82
C ASP A 44 0.46 9.24 5.89
N ALA A 45 0.48 8.46 4.80
CA ALA A 45 -0.63 8.40 3.85
C ALA A 45 -1.91 7.80 4.46
N ILE A 46 -1.77 6.84 5.37
CA ILE A 46 -2.88 6.21 6.10
C ILE A 46 -3.48 7.18 7.12
N GLU A 47 -2.63 7.90 7.88
CA GLU A 47 -3.05 8.90 8.86
C GLU A 47 -3.78 10.08 8.20
N LEU A 48 -3.27 10.60 7.07
CA LEU A 48 -3.90 11.68 6.31
C LEU A 48 -5.32 11.34 5.84
N ARG A 49 -5.59 10.06 5.62
CA ARG A 49 -6.89 9.56 5.12
C ARG A 49 -7.83 9.12 6.24
N GLN A 50 -7.40 9.22 7.52
CA GLN A 50 -8.14 8.73 8.68
C GLN A 50 -8.60 7.27 8.53
N LEU A 51 -7.81 6.43 7.84
CA LEU A 51 -8.16 5.02 7.71
C LEU A 51 -7.95 4.39 9.07
N GLU A 52 -9.07 4.08 9.74
CA GLU A 52 -9.07 3.54 11.08
C GLU A 52 -8.11 2.34 11.13
N HIS A 53 -7.00 2.50 11.85
CA HIS A 53 -6.06 1.44 12.10
C HIS A 53 -6.72 0.52 13.15
N PRO A 54 -7.19 -0.69 12.81
CA PRO A 54 -7.79 -1.58 13.82
C PRO A 54 -6.75 -2.16 14.81
N LEU A 55 -5.53 -1.60 14.84
CA LEU A 55 -4.40 -2.08 15.65
C LEU A 55 -4.10 -1.18 16.85
N LYS A 56 -4.95 -0.19 17.15
CA LYS A 56 -4.88 0.60 18.38
C LYS A 56 -6.07 0.26 19.30
N ALA A 57 -6.12 -1.01 19.72
CA ALA A 57 -6.98 -1.50 20.81
C ALA A 57 -6.13 -2.39 21.72
#